data_AF-A0A537KP00-F1
#
_entry.id   AF-A0A537KP00-F1
#
_cell.length_a   1.000
_cell.length_b   1.000
_cell.length_c   1.000
_cell.angle_alpha   90.00
_cell.angle_beta   90.00
_cell.angle_gamma   90.00
#
_symmetry.space_group_name_H-M   'P 1'
#
loop_
_entity.id
_entity.type
_entity.pdbx_description
1 polymer ?
#
loop_
_entity_poly.entity_id
_entity_poly.type
_entity_poly.pdbx_seq_one_letter_code
_entity_poly.pdbx_strand_id
1 'polypeptide(L)'
;MENEQFFSPRPGHENSEKNSDDLSSQNSFVYPPKPEPENKKSNIWVRSITSLALYLLIGYYFFSANWILVLILTGIVIFHELGHFLAMKIYDYKELGIFFIPLLGAYASGTKREVSQKQSAIILLAGPIPGIIVGIVLFLITNERIVDMSYQSFQLLQITATLMIFLNVLNLLPIYPLDGGQLLNRLFLDDTNFIAKIFVLASALALGYLVTRLGMANSFFYVLLIFPLMMLTRLITDRRHDKLTRAIESQGLNLEKTYEELTDEEYWKIRNILIENNYATLRNIPPAPPYEYSANEDKVVAAIESLLQRTIVQDLSWLGKTIVILIWIGGFAAPFVTNMDLPFLHYHR
;
A
#
# COMPACT_ATOMS: atom_id res chain seq x y z
N MET A 1 -33.76 -100.20 23.22
CA MET A 1 -33.96 -100.53 21.81
C MET A 1 -34.07 -99.18 21.11
N GLU A 2 -32.91 -98.60 20.80
CA GLU A 2 -32.24 -98.59 19.46
C GLU A 2 -32.74 -97.37 18.66
N ASN A 3 -31.86 -96.37 18.43
CA ASN A 3 -30.98 -96.20 17.25
C ASN A 3 -31.83 -95.82 16.00
N GLU A 4 -31.50 -94.88 15.13
CA GLU A 4 -30.26 -94.15 14.81
C GLU A 4 -30.60 -92.97 13.87
N GLN A 5 -29.65 -92.05 13.71
CA GLN A 5 -29.64 -90.88 12.83
C GLN A 5 -29.42 -91.23 11.35
N PHE A 6 -29.82 -90.36 10.40
CA PHE A 6 -29.07 -90.02 9.16
C PHE A 6 -29.67 -88.71 8.56
N PHE A 7 -29.07 -87.51 8.69
CA PHE A 7 -27.97 -86.85 7.95
C PHE A 7 -28.41 -85.90 6.78
N SER A 8 -28.48 -84.57 7.08
CA SER A 8 -27.97 -83.32 6.42
C SER A 8 -27.81 -83.16 4.87
N PRO A 9 -27.72 -81.93 4.25
CA PRO A 9 -27.23 -80.64 4.81
C PRO A 9 -27.84 -79.25 4.35
N ARG A 10 -27.84 -78.28 5.30
CA ARG A 10 -27.43 -76.81 5.34
C ARG A 10 -27.33 -75.92 4.07
N PRO A 11 -27.13 -74.57 4.20
CA PRO A 11 -27.71 -73.51 5.08
C PRO A 11 -28.05 -72.19 4.29
N GLY A 12 -28.65 -71.16 4.93
CA GLY A 12 -28.62 -69.81 4.35
C GLY A 12 -29.51 -68.73 5.00
N HIS A 13 -28.88 -67.92 5.86
CA HIS A 13 -29.17 -66.51 6.18
C HIS A 13 -30.56 -66.09 6.73
N GLU A 14 -30.60 -65.89 8.05
CA GLU A 14 -31.45 -64.89 8.70
C GLU A 14 -31.06 -63.48 8.23
N ASN A 15 -31.93 -62.83 7.46
CA ASN A 15 -31.87 -61.39 7.25
C ASN A 15 -32.52 -60.69 8.45
N SER A 16 -31.69 -60.13 9.33
CA SER A 16 -32.11 -59.03 10.20
C SER A 16 -32.08 -57.75 9.37
N GLU A 17 -33.25 -57.29 8.93
CA GLU A 17 -33.43 -55.94 8.39
C GLU A 17 -33.13 -54.93 9.48
N LYS A 18 -31.86 -54.51 9.52
CA LYS A 18 -31.39 -53.38 10.30
C LYS A 18 -31.82 -52.13 9.55
N ASN A 19 -32.89 -51.48 10.02
CA ASN A 19 -33.30 -50.13 9.61
C ASN A 19 -32.07 -49.23 9.47
N SER A 20 -31.77 -48.87 8.23
CA SER A 20 -30.63 -48.07 7.80
C SER A 20 -30.93 -46.58 7.71
N ASP A 21 -31.91 -46.08 8.48
CA ASP A 21 -32.40 -44.70 8.36
C ASP A 21 -32.01 -43.80 9.54
N ASP A 22 -31.12 -44.24 10.44
CA ASP A 22 -30.78 -43.49 11.67
C ASP A 22 -29.28 -43.09 11.79
N LEU A 23 -28.60 -42.83 10.66
CA LEU A 23 -27.19 -42.41 10.64
C LEU A 23 -26.91 -41.09 9.91
N SER A 24 -27.94 -40.27 9.64
CA SER A 24 -27.76 -38.97 8.95
C SER A 24 -28.24 -37.75 9.74
N SER A 25 -28.22 -37.79 11.08
CA SER A 25 -28.25 -36.58 11.89
C SER A 25 -26.83 -36.26 12.39
N GLN A 26 -25.93 -35.90 11.47
CA GLN A 26 -24.79 -35.08 11.88
C GLN A 26 -25.38 -33.77 12.41
N ASN A 27 -25.34 -33.56 13.72
CA ASN A 27 -25.53 -32.24 14.31
C ASN A 27 -24.47 -31.32 13.69
N SER A 28 -24.82 -30.60 12.62
CA SER A 28 -24.00 -29.53 12.08
C SER A 28 -23.89 -28.49 13.19
N PHE A 29 -22.71 -28.40 13.81
CA PHE A 29 -22.42 -27.38 14.80
C PHE A 29 -22.74 -26.01 14.20
N VAL A 30 -23.68 -25.28 14.82
CA VAL A 30 -24.10 -23.96 14.34
C VAL A 30 -23.14 -22.92 14.91
N TYR A 31 -22.41 -22.26 14.03
CA TYR A 31 -21.51 -21.16 14.41
C TYR A 31 -22.32 -19.94 14.86
N PRO A 32 -21.87 -19.20 15.88
CA PRO A 32 -22.45 -17.89 16.18
C PRO A 32 -22.32 -16.95 14.98
N PRO A 33 -23.27 -16.03 14.78
CA PRO A 33 -23.23 -15.12 13.63
C PRO A 33 -21.97 -14.26 13.64
N LYS A 34 -21.37 -13.99 12.47
CA LYS A 34 -20.26 -13.06 12.39
C LYS A 34 -20.71 -11.65 12.83
N PRO A 35 -19.88 -10.88 13.55
CA PRO A 35 -20.22 -9.52 13.96
C PRO A 35 -20.42 -8.58 12.76
N GLU A 36 -21.22 -7.53 12.91
CA GLU A 36 -21.25 -6.45 11.93
C GLU A 36 -20.03 -5.52 12.13
N PRO A 37 -19.35 -5.10 11.05
CA PRO A 37 -18.19 -4.23 11.16
C PRO A 37 -18.61 -2.86 11.72
N GLU A 38 -17.96 -2.44 12.81
CA GLU A 38 -18.20 -1.13 13.42
C GLU A 38 -17.70 -0.02 12.48
N ASN A 39 -18.64 0.72 11.89
CA ASN A 39 -18.35 1.81 10.97
C ASN A 39 -17.87 3.07 11.72
N LYS A 40 -16.67 3.03 12.31
CA LYS A 40 -16.00 4.23 12.84
C LYS A 40 -15.54 5.10 11.68
N LYS A 41 -16.45 5.88 11.10
CA LYS A 41 -16.16 6.89 10.08
C LYS A 41 -15.32 8.01 10.69
N SER A 42 -14.00 7.79 10.74
CA SER A 42 -13.04 8.85 11.00
C SER A 42 -13.18 9.91 9.91
N ASN A 43 -13.34 11.18 10.29
CA ASN A 43 -13.45 12.25 9.31
C ASN A 43 -12.07 12.49 8.67
N ILE A 44 -11.85 11.89 7.50
CA ILE A 44 -10.60 11.93 6.75
C ILE A 44 -10.15 13.37 6.50
N TRP A 45 -11.09 14.28 6.21
CA TRP A 45 -10.79 15.70 6.02
C TRP A 45 -10.21 16.36 7.27
N VAL A 46 -10.76 16.04 8.45
CA VAL A 46 -10.21 16.54 9.71
C VAL A 46 -8.77 16.05 9.88
N ARG A 47 -8.51 14.77 9.60
CA ARG A 47 -7.15 14.20 9.67
C ARG A 47 -6.19 14.83 8.67
N SER A 48 -6.64 15.11 7.44
CA SER A 48 -5.83 15.81 6.44
C SER A 48 -5.46 17.21 6.91
N ILE A 49 -6.45 17.99 7.36
CA ILE A 49 -6.23 19.36 7.86
C ILE A 49 -5.33 19.36 9.09
N THR A 50 -5.55 18.47 10.06
CA THR A 50 -4.71 18.39 11.26
C THR A 50 -3.28 17.99 10.92
N SER A 51 -3.08 17.06 9.97
CA SER A 51 -1.74 16.68 9.51
C SER A 51 -1.00 17.85 8.84
N LEU A 52 -1.70 18.62 7.99
CA LEU A 52 -1.13 19.81 7.35
C LEU A 52 -0.78 20.89 8.38
N ALA A 53 -1.67 21.15 9.34
CA ALA A 53 -1.41 22.12 10.40
C ALA A 53 -0.19 21.72 11.24
N LEU A 54 -0.07 20.43 11.61
CA LEU A 54 1.08 19.92 12.35
C LEU A 54 2.37 20.00 11.54
N TYR A 55 2.31 19.66 10.24
CA TYR A 55 3.43 19.79 9.32
C TYR A 55 3.93 21.24 9.23
N LEU A 56 3.03 22.20 9.06
CA LEU A 56 3.37 23.63 8.99
C LEU A 56 3.89 24.17 10.32
N LEU A 57 3.31 23.77 11.46
CA LEU A 57 3.75 24.20 12.79
C LEU A 57 5.17 23.72 13.09
N ILE A 58 5.43 22.43 12.87
CA ILE A 58 6.77 21.85 13.06
C ILE A 58 7.75 22.44 12.05
N GLY A 59 7.34 22.62 10.80
CA GLY A 59 8.14 23.29 9.78
C GLY A 59 8.53 24.71 10.19
N TYR A 60 7.59 25.49 10.73
CA TYR A 60 7.87 26.83 11.24
C TYR A 60 8.86 26.80 12.41
N TYR A 61 8.69 25.86 13.34
CA TYR A 61 9.58 25.73 14.50
C TYR A 61 11.04 25.48 14.09
N PHE A 62 11.29 24.56 13.16
CA PHE A 62 12.65 24.21 12.72
C PHE A 62 13.23 25.15 11.66
N PHE A 63 12.38 25.80 10.85
CA PHE A 63 12.80 26.56 9.66
C PHE A 63 12.23 27.97 9.59
N SER A 64 11.91 28.60 10.73
CA SER A 64 11.36 29.96 10.81
C SER A 64 12.17 30.99 10.01
N ALA A 65 13.50 30.89 10.03
CA ALA A 65 14.40 31.76 9.26
C ALA A 65 14.21 31.67 7.73
N ASN A 66 13.72 30.52 7.23
CA ASN A 66 13.49 30.25 5.81
C ASN A 66 12.02 29.89 5.55
N TRP A 67 11.08 30.53 6.26
CA TRP A 67 9.66 30.18 6.20
C TRP A 67 9.06 30.22 4.78
N ILE A 68 9.49 31.17 3.96
CA ILE A 68 9.05 31.28 2.55
C ILE A 68 9.40 30.01 1.78
N LEU A 69 10.58 29.44 1.99
CA LEU A 69 10.99 28.18 1.36
C LEU A 69 10.11 27.02 1.80
N VAL A 70 9.74 26.95 3.09
CA VAL A 70 8.80 25.93 3.61
C VAL A 70 7.46 26.04 2.90
N LEU A 71 6.93 27.25 2.72
CA LEU A 71 5.67 27.47 2.01
C LEU A 71 5.75 27.05 0.54
N ILE A 72 6.85 27.36 -0.16
CA ILE A 72 7.09 26.92 -1.54
C ILE A 72 7.11 25.40 -1.62
N LEU A 73 7.92 24.74 -0.78
CA LEU A 73 8.01 23.28 -0.74
C LEU A 73 6.66 22.64 -0.43
N THR A 74 5.90 23.22 0.50
CA THR A 74 4.55 22.76 0.84
C THR A 74 3.62 22.87 -0.37
N GLY A 75 3.64 23.99 -1.08
CA GLY A 75 2.85 24.19 -2.29
C GLY A 75 3.17 23.18 -3.39
N ILE A 76 4.47 22.90 -3.60
CA ILE A 76 4.93 21.89 -4.57
C ILE A 76 4.43 20.50 -4.18
N VAL A 77 4.58 20.11 -2.91
CA VAL A 77 4.13 18.81 -2.39
C VAL A 77 2.60 18.70 -2.50
N ILE A 78 1.84 19.74 -2.13
CA ILE A 78 0.38 19.76 -2.31
C ILE A 78 0.01 19.54 -3.78
N PHE A 79 0.68 20.24 -4.70
CA PHE A 79 0.38 20.12 -6.12
C PHE A 79 0.65 18.70 -6.64
N HIS A 80 1.78 18.11 -6.22
CA HIS A 80 2.15 16.74 -6.53
C HIS A 80 1.10 15.73 -6.00
N GLU A 81 0.78 15.79 -4.71
CA GLU A 81 -0.21 14.89 -4.10
C GLU A 81 -1.63 15.09 -4.65
N LEU A 82 -1.97 16.31 -5.05
CA LEU A 82 -3.25 16.59 -5.69
C LEU A 82 -3.37 15.85 -7.04
N GLY A 83 -2.25 15.69 -7.76
CA GLY A 83 -2.20 14.87 -8.96
C GLY A 83 -2.60 13.42 -8.71
N HIS A 84 -1.99 12.78 -7.69
CA HIS A 84 -2.38 11.44 -7.26
C HIS A 84 -3.84 11.38 -6.79
N PHE A 85 -4.25 12.34 -5.97
CA PHE A 85 -5.62 12.43 -5.44
C PHE A 85 -6.67 12.52 -6.55
N LEU A 86 -6.44 13.38 -7.55
CA LEU A 86 -7.37 13.56 -8.67
C LEU A 86 -7.43 12.29 -9.53
N ALA A 87 -6.30 11.64 -9.80
CA ALA A 87 -6.28 10.38 -10.53
C ALA A 87 -7.02 9.26 -9.76
N MET A 88 -6.80 9.15 -8.45
CA MET A 88 -7.54 8.20 -7.61
C MET A 88 -9.05 8.50 -7.61
N LYS A 89 -9.44 9.78 -7.54
CA LYS A 89 -10.84 10.21 -7.63
C LYS A 89 -11.49 9.83 -8.96
N ILE A 90 -10.77 9.99 -10.08
CA ILE A 90 -11.25 9.59 -11.42
C ILE A 90 -11.47 8.08 -11.50
N TYR A 91 -10.70 7.29 -10.74
CA TYR A 91 -10.81 5.83 -10.69
C TYR A 91 -11.66 5.31 -9.51
N ASP A 92 -12.56 6.12 -8.96
CA ASP A 92 -13.53 5.73 -7.94
C ASP A 92 -12.92 5.13 -6.66
N TYR A 93 -11.73 5.59 -6.28
CA TYR A 93 -11.20 5.29 -4.95
C TYR A 93 -12.08 5.96 -3.88
N LYS A 94 -12.33 5.23 -2.80
CA LYS A 94 -13.06 5.71 -1.63
C LYS A 94 -12.09 6.21 -0.58
N GLU A 95 -12.62 6.91 0.43
CA GLU A 95 -11.83 7.35 1.60
C GLU A 95 -10.59 8.18 1.24
N LEU A 96 -10.75 9.07 0.26
CA LEU A 96 -9.67 9.88 -0.27
C LEU A 96 -9.22 10.97 0.70
N GLY A 97 -7.92 11.07 0.93
CA GLY A 97 -7.31 12.13 1.73
C GLY A 97 -5.84 12.34 1.38
N ILE A 98 -5.31 13.52 1.72
CA ILE A 98 -3.88 13.83 1.62
C ILE A 98 -3.35 14.00 3.05
N PHE A 99 -2.26 13.33 3.38
CA PHE A 99 -1.69 13.34 4.73
C PHE A 99 -0.25 13.83 4.70
N PHE A 100 0.07 14.76 5.59
CA PHE A 100 1.40 15.33 5.71
C PHE A 100 2.16 14.66 6.85
N ILE A 101 3.41 14.30 6.59
CA ILE A 101 4.33 13.77 7.59
C ILE A 101 5.36 14.86 7.89
N PRO A 102 5.37 15.43 9.12
CA PRO A 102 6.27 16.51 9.49
C PRO A 102 7.72 16.20 9.13
N LEU A 103 8.42 17.20 8.56
CA LEU A 103 9.82 17.14 8.13
C LEU A 103 10.14 16.16 6.99
N LEU A 104 9.18 15.36 6.52
CA LEU A 104 9.42 14.31 5.53
C LEU A 104 8.72 14.59 4.19
N GLY A 105 7.42 14.89 4.20
CA GLY A 105 6.65 15.07 2.96
C GLY A 105 5.16 14.88 3.16
N ALA A 106 4.48 14.38 2.13
CA ALA A 106 3.07 14.02 2.19
C ALA A 106 2.82 12.72 1.39
N TYR A 107 1.61 12.20 1.48
CA TYR A 107 1.13 11.12 0.62
C TYR A 107 -0.39 11.22 0.47
N ALA A 108 -0.88 10.93 -0.73
CA ALA A 108 -2.29 10.73 -1.00
C ALA A 108 -2.71 9.29 -0.64
N SER A 109 -3.86 9.15 0.02
CA SER A 109 -4.41 7.88 0.47
C SER A 109 -5.81 7.69 -0.10
N GLY A 110 -6.15 6.43 -0.41
CA GLY A 110 -7.48 6.02 -0.86
C GLY A 110 -7.61 4.51 -0.84
N THR A 111 -8.85 4.02 -0.80
CA THR A 111 -9.18 2.59 -0.76
C THR A 111 -9.99 2.18 -1.97
N LYS A 112 -9.57 1.08 -2.62
CA LYS A 112 -10.28 0.45 -3.74
C LYS A 112 -10.05 -1.06 -3.68
N ARG A 113 -11.09 -1.86 -3.95
CA ARG A 113 -11.04 -3.33 -3.89
C ARG A 113 -10.20 -3.89 -5.02
N GLU A 114 -10.54 -3.51 -6.25
CA GLU A 114 -9.84 -3.97 -7.45
C GLU A 114 -9.05 -2.81 -8.03
N VAL A 115 -7.74 -2.99 -8.11
CA VAL A 115 -6.83 -1.99 -8.66
C VAL A 115 -6.21 -2.54 -9.93
N SER A 116 -6.46 -1.87 -11.05
CA SER A 116 -5.84 -2.24 -12.32
C SER A 116 -4.38 -1.74 -12.37
N GLN A 117 -3.51 -2.51 -13.05
CA GLN A 117 -2.13 -2.11 -13.30
C GLN A 117 -2.07 -0.81 -14.10
N LYS A 118 -2.93 -0.63 -15.10
CA LYS A 118 -3.06 0.61 -15.86
C LYS A 118 -3.44 1.79 -14.96
N GLN A 119 -4.43 1.61 -14.08
CA GLN A 119 -4.87 2.65 -13.14
C GLN A 119 -3.73 3.05 -12.20
N SER A 120 -3.02 2.06 -11.64
CA SER A 120 -1.84 2.29 -10.78
C SER A 120 -0.77 3.10 -11.48
N ALA A 121 -0.45 2.75 -12.73
CA ALA A 121 0.57 3.47 -13.51
C ALA A 121 0.18 4.93 -13.75
N ILE A 122 -1.08 5.20 -14.08
CA ILE A 122 -1.58 6.55 -14.31
C ILE A 122 -1.58 7.35 -13.00
N ILE A 123 -2.04 6.76 -11.89
CA ILE A 123 -2.00 7.41 -10.58
C ILE A 123 -0.57 7.79 -10.21
N LEU A 124 0.39 6.89 -10.34
CA LEU A 124 1.81 7.13 -9.99
C LEU A 124 2.47 8.19 -10.88
N LEU A 125 2.05 8.34 -12.14
CA LEU A 125 2.55 9.40 -13.01
C LEU A 125 1.82 10.74 -12.83
N ALA A 126 0.60 10.73 -12.28
CA ALA A 126 -0.26 11.90 -12.16
C ALA A 126 0.26 12.94 -11.15
N GLY A 127 1.08 12.56 -10.17
CA GLY A 127 1.81 13.50 -9.32
C GLY A 127 3.01 14.14 -10.04
N PRO A 128 4.02 13.34 -10.45
CA PRO A 128 5.28 13.87 -10.95
C PRO A 128 5.16 14.59 -12.30
N ILE A 129 4.42 14.03 -13.27
CA ILE A 129 4.41 14.55 -14.65
C ILE A 129 3.84 15.98 -14.73
N PRO A 130 2.65 16.29 -14.14
CA PRO A 130 2.15 17.66 -14.14
C PRO A 130 3.10 18.62 -13.42
N GLY A 131 3.76 18.19 -12.34
CA GLY A 131 4.70 19.01 -11.60
C GLY A 131 5.94 19.37 -12.43
N ILE A 132 6.46 18.43 -13.21
CA ILE A 132 7.57 18.65 -14.15
C ILE A 132 7.14 19.63 -15.25
N ILE A 133 5.97 19.41 -15.85
CA ILE A 133 5.45 20.29 -16.92
C ILE A 133 5.32 21.72 -16.43
N VAL A 134 4.65 21.93 -15.29
CA VAL A 134 4.49 23.27 -14.70
C VAL A 134 5.85 23.87 -14.35
N GLY A 135 6.75 23.11 -13.75
CA GLY A 135 8.09 23.57 -13.43
C GLY A 135 8.87 24.04 -14.67
N ILE A 136 8.79 23.30 -15.78
CA ILE A 136 9.43 23.67 -17.05
C ILE A 136 8.81 24.95 -17.62
N VAL A 137 7.48 25.07 -17.62
CA VAL A 137 6.80 26.30 -18.07
C VAL A 137 7.26 27.50 -17.25
N LEU A 138 7.30 27.37 -15.92
CA LEU A 138 7.78 28.44 -15.04
C LEU A 138 9.23 28.81 -15.33
N PHE A 139 10.10 27.82 -15.55
CA PHE A 139 11.49 28.07 -15.90
C PHE A 139 11.61 28.82 -17.23
N LEU A 140 10.89 28.41 -18.28
CA LEU A 140 10.94 29.08 -19.58
C LEU A 140 10.43 30.54 -19.49
N ILE A 141 9.36 30.79 -18.73
CA ILE A 141 8.87 32.14 -18.47
C ILE A 141 9.96 33.01 -17.83
N THR A 142 10.69 32.46 -16.86
CA THR A 142 11.78 33.18 -16.20
C THR A 142 13.00 33.36 -17.09
N ASN A 143 13.47 32.30 -17.77
CA ASN A 143 14.71 32.30 -18.54
C ASN A 143 14.62 33.22 -19.76
N GLU A 144 13.51 33.17 -20.49
CA GLU A 144 13.28 33.99 -21.68
C GLU A 144 12.78 35.41 -21.35
N ARG A 145 12.66 35.75 -20.06
CA ARG A 145 12.13 37.04 -19.57
C ARG A 145 10.82 37.44 -20.26
N ILE A 146 9.91 36.48 -20.42
CA ILE A 146 8.65 36.66 -21.16
C ILE A 146 7.76 37.71 -20.48
N VAL A 147 7.88 37.86 -19.15
CA VAL A 147 7.06 38.75 -18.34
C VAL A 147 7.96 39.72 -17.58
N ASP A 148 7.66 41.01 -17.68
CA ASP A 148 8.28 42.03 -16.83
C ASP A 148 7.84 41.84 -15.38
N MET A 149 8.79 41.52 -14.51
CA MET A 149 8.53 41.27 -13.11
C MET A 149 9.65 41.84 -12.23
N SER A 150 9.33 42.13 -10.97
CA SER A 150 10.34 42.59 -10.02
C SER A 150 11.44 41.53 -9.83
N TYR A 151 12.65 41.97 -9.47
CA TYR A 151 13.77 41.07 -9.20
C TYR A 151 13.44 40.03 -8.12
N GLN A 152 12.70 40.42 -7.08
CA GLN A 152 12.27 39.51 -6.03
C GLN A 152 11.30 38.44 -6.54
N SER A 153 10.31 38.84 -7.36
CA SER A 153 9.35 37.92 -7.96
C SER A 153 10.03 36.94 -8.92
N PHE A 154 11.01 37.43 -9.70
CA PHE A 154 11.83 36.61 -10.58
C PHE A 154 12.57 35.51 -9.82
N GLN A 155 13.30 35.88 -8.75
CA GLN A 155 14.04 34.92 -7.94
C GLN A 155 13.13 33.86 -7.31
N LEU A 156 11.98 34.29 -6.77
CA LEU A 156 11.02 33.38 -6.16
C LEU A 156 10.47 32.36 -7.17
N LEU A 157 10.14 32.83 -8.38
CA LEU A 157 9.62 31.97 -9.44
C LEU A 157 10.68 30.99 -9.94
N GLN A 158 11.93 31.44 -10.08
CA GLN A 158 13.05 30.60 -10.51
C GLN A 158 13.37 29.50 -9.48
N ILE A 159 13.38 29.83 -8.18
CA ILE A 159 13.54 28.84 -7.10
C ILE A 159 12.37 27.86 -7.12
N THR A 160 11.13 28.36 -7.26
CA THR A 160 9.94 27.51 -7.33
C THR A 160 10.01 26.56 -8.51
N ALA A 161 10.35 27.04 -9.71
CA ALA A 161 10.51 26.21 -10.91
C ALA A 161 11.57 25.11 -10.70
N THR A 162 12.73 25.48 -10.16
CA THR A 162 13.84 24.55 -9.92
C THR A 162 13.44 23.47 -8.91
N LEU A 163 12.82 23.84 -7.79
CA LEU A 163 12.36 22.89 -6.76
C LEU A 163 11.21 22.02 -7.25
N MET A 164 10.28 22.59 -8.03
CA MET A 164 9.17 21.86 -8.64
C MET A 164 9.71 20.73 -9.51
N ILE A 165 10.66 21.02 -10.39
CA ILE A 165 11.26 20.02 -11.27
C ILE A 165 12.07 19.02 -10.46
N PHE A 166 12.93 19.50 -9.55
CA PHE A 166 13.79 18.65 -8.74
C PHE A 166 12.98 17.63 -7.93
N LEU A 167 11.96 18.06 -7.19
CA LEU A 167 11.16 17.16 -6.35
C LEU A 167 10.36 16.14 -7.18
N ASN A 168 9.79 16.56 -8.31
CA ASN A 168 9.02 15.65 -9.15
C ASN A 168 9.92 14.65 -9.90
N VAL A 169 11.11 15.06 -10.36
CA VAL A 169 12.10 14.15 -10.97
C VAL A 169 12.69 13.20 -9.93
N LEU A 170 12.92 13.68 -8.70
CA LEU A 170 13.31 12.83 -7.58
C LEU A 170 12.27 11.72 -7.37
N ASN A 171 10.98 12.05 -7.37
CA ASN A 171 9.90 11.06 -7.26
C ASN A 171 9.85 10.07 -8.44
N LEU A 172 10.38 10.41 -9.62
CA LEU A 172 10.51 9.48 -10.74
C LEU A 172 11.72 8.54 -10.63
N LEU A 173 12.61 8.68 -9.63
CA LEU A 173 13.73 7.76 -9.48
C LEU A 173 13.26 6.30 -9.33
N PRO A 174 14.01 5.32 -9.89
CA PRO A 174 13.68 3.90 -9.80
C PRO A 174 14.07 3.32 -8.43
N ILE A 175 13.64 3.98 -7.36
CA ILE A 175 13.96 3.64 -5.96
C ILE A 175 12.64 3.58 -5.20
N TYR A 176 12.30 2.41 -4.68
CA TYR A 176 11.16 2.30 -3.76
C TYR A 176 11.49 3.09 -2.47
N PRO A 177 10.58 3.86 -1.84
CA PRO A 177 9.14 4.00 -2.09
C PRO A 177 8.75 5.17 -3.01
N LEU A 178 9.67 5.79 -3.75
CA LEU A 178 9.35 6.88 -4.66
C LEU A 178 8.44 6.38 -5.81
N ASP A 179 7.67 7.28 -6.42
CA ASP A 179 6.66 6.92 -7.42
C ASP A 179 7.22 6.12 -8.60
N GLY A 180 8.42 6.46 -9.08
CA GLY A 180 9.11 5.73 -10.13
C GLY A 180 9.46 4.30 -9.72
N GLY A 181 9.93 4.12 -8.48
CA GLY A 181 10.18 2.79 -7.91
C GLY A 181 8.88 1.99 -7.75
N GLN A 182 7.81 2.63 -7.26
CA GLN A 182 6.49 2.01 -7.19
C GLN A 182 5.97 1.64 -8.58
N LEU A 183 6.18 2.49 -9.58
CA LEU A 183 5.74 2.27 -10.96
C LEU A 183 6.42 1.05 -11.56
N LEU A 184 7.75 0.97 -11.48
CA LEU A 184 8.50 -0.18 -11.98
C LEU A 184 8.11 -1.47 -11.28
N ASN A 185 7.93 -1.41 -9.95
CA ASN A 185 7.44 -2.54 -9.18
C ASN A 185 6.06 -2.99 -9.70
N ARG A 186 5.09 -2.08 -9.84
CA ARG A 186 3.75 -2.41 -10.35
C ARG A 186 3.73 -2.94 -11.77
N LEU A 187 4.64 -2.50 -12.65
CA LEU A 187 4.66 -2.90 -14.07
C LEU A 187 5.32 -4.25 -14.33
N PHE A 188 6.35 -4.59 -13.56
CA PHE A 188 7.24 -5.72 -13.88
C PHE A 188 7.42 -6.72 -12.74
N LEU A 189 7.10 -6.35 -11.50
CA LEU A 189 7.39 -7.16 -10.32
C LEU A 189 6.08 -7.49 -9.61
N ASP A 190 5.70 -8.77 -9.57
CA ASP A 190 4.62 -9.16 -8.66
C ASP A 190 5.12 -9.01 -7.22
N ASP A 191 4.31 -8.40 -6.35
CA ASP A 191 4.70 -8.08 -4.97
C ASP A 191 5.13 -9.33 -4.16
N THR A 192 4.68 -10.51 -4.57
CA THR A 192 5.04 -11.81 -3.98
C THR A 192 6.37 -12.38 -4.47
N ASN A 193 6.89 -11.88 -5.61
CA ASN A 193 8.08 -12.41 -6.26
C ASN A 193 9.37 -12.03 -5.51
N PHE A 194 10.32 -12.96 -5.52
CA PHE A 194 11.64 -12.76 -4.91
C PHE A 194 12.39 -11.54 -5.49
N ILE A 195 12.18 -11.25 -6.78
CA ILE A 195 12.78 -10.10 -7.47
C ILE A 195 12.27 -8.77 -6.90
N ALA A 196 10.97 -8.65 -6.60
CA ALA A 196 10.39 -7.46 -5.95
C ALA A 196 11.08 -7.19 -4.60
N LYS A 197 11.28 -8.25 -3.82
CA LYS A 197 11.94 -8.18 -2.50
C LYS A 197 13.41 -7.74 -2.63
N ILE A 198 14.14 -8.23 -3.64
CA ILE A 198 15.51 -7.76 -3.94
C ILE A 198 15.51 -6.30 -4.36
N PHE A 199 14.59 -5.88 -5.22
CA PHE A 199 14.50 -4.50 -5.69
C PHE A 199 14.26 -3.52 -4.52
N VAL A 200 13.34 -3.86 -3.61
CA VAL A 200 13.10 -3.08 -2.38
C VAL A 200 14.34 -3.06 -1.48
N LEU A 201 15.03 -4.19 -1.32
CA LEU A 201 16.27 -4.24 -0.52
C LEU A 201 17.38 -3.36 -1.14
N ALA A 202 17.60 -3.47 -2.44
CA ALA A 202 18.58 -2.65 -3.17
C ALA A 202 18.23 -1.16 -3.07
N SER A 203 16.95 -0.81 -3.20
CA SER A 203 16.45 0.56 -3.01
C SER A 203 16.71 1.06 -1.59
N ALA A 204 16.49 0.24 -0.55
CA ALA A 204 16.74 0.61 0.84
C ALA A 204 18.23 0.86 1.10
N LEU A 205 19.11 0.01 0.55
CA LEU A 205 20.56 0.18 0.67
C LEU A 205 21.05 1.42 -0.06
N ALA A 206 20.58 1.65 -1.29
CA ALA A 206 20.93 2.83 -2.08
C ALA A 206 20.48 4.13 -1.40
N LEU A 207 19.23 4.18 -0.91
CA LEU A 207 18.70 5.33 -0.19
C LEU A 207 19.41 5.53 1.15
N GLY A 208 19.70 4.47 1.90
CA GLY A 208 20.47 4.54 3.14
C GLY A 208 21.88 5.09 2.91
N TYR A 209 22.56 4.63 1.86
CA TYR A 209 23.87 5.17 1.47
C TYR A 209 23.77 6.67 1.12
N LEU A 210 22.80 7.07 0.29
CA LEU A 210 22.61 8.47 -0.07
C LEU A 210 22.36 9.35 1.17
N VAL A 211 21.44 8.93 2.05
CA VAL A 211 21.09 9.67 3.27
C VAL A 211 22.27 9.78 4.22
N THR A 212 23.07 8.72 4.39
CA THR A 212 24.29 8.79 5.23
C THR A 212 25.34 9.74 4.64
N ARG A 213 25.51 9.76 3.31
CA ARG A 213 26.38 10.74 2.63
C ARG A 213 25.92 12.18 2.86
N LEU A 214 24.62 12.45 2.74
CA LEU A 214 24.04 13.78 3.00
C LEU A 214 24.13 14.15 4.49
N GLY A 215 23.89 13.18 5.38
CA GLY A 215 23.98 13.33 6.83
C GLY A 215 25.37 13.72 7.33
N MET A 216 26.43 13.27 6.66
CA MET A 216 27.80 13.71 6.95
C MET A 216 28.03 15.19 6.63
N ALA A 217 27.34 15.75 5.63
CA ALA A 217 27.42 17.17 5.30
C ALA A 217 26.52 18.02 6.21
N ASN A 218 25.33 17.50 6.56
CA ASN A 218 24.42 18.13 7.49
C ASN A 218 23.62 17.08 8.27
N SER A 219 23.82 17.03 9.58
CA SER A 219 23.20 16.05 10.48
C SER A 219 21.66 16.04 10.42
N PHE A 220 21.02 17.13 9.98
CA PHE A 220 19.57 17.17 9.79
C PHE A 220 19.08 16.06 8.85
N PHE A 221 19.85 15.71 7.80
CA PHE A 221 19.45 14.70 6.82
C PHE A 221 19.35 13.28 7.40
N TYR A 222 19.94 13.00 8.56
CA TYR A 222 19.79 11.69 9.21
C TYR A 222 18.33 11.35 9.56
N VAL A 223 17.44 12.35 9.67
CA VAL A 223 16.00 12.11 9.85
C VAL A 223 15.40 11.26 8.72
N LEU A 224 15.97 11.32 7.51
CA LEU A 224 15.50 10.58 6.34
C LEU A 224 15.84 9.08 6.41
N LEU A 225 16.65 8.61 7.37
CA LEU A 225 16.93 7.19 7.59
C LEU A 225 15.67 6.40 7.99
N ILE A 226 14.59 7.10 8.36
CA ILE A 226 13.28 6.49 8.58
C ILE A 226 12.75 5.78 7.32
N PHE A 227 13.01 6.29 6.11
CA PHE A 227 12.55 5.66 4.87
C PHE A 227 13.20 4.29 4.61
N PRO A 228 14.53 4.13 4.57
CA PRO A 228 15.14 2.81 4.41
C PRO A 228 14.79 1.87 5.57
N LEU A 229 14.65 2.38 6.80
CA LEU A 229 14.17 1.58 7.93
C LEU A 229 12.74 1.06 7.68
N MET A 230 11.81 1.92 7.28
CA MET A 230 10.43 1.53 6.96
C MET A 230 10.40 0.45 5.86
N MET A 231 11.23 0.58 4.81
CA MET A 231 11.32 -0.41 3.75
C MET A 231 11.80 -1.79 4.25
N LEU A 232 12.82 -1.81 5.12
CA LEU A 232 13.31 -3.05 5.71
C LEU A 232 12.25 -3.70 6.61
N THR A 233 11.53 -2.90 7.41
CA THR A 233 10.44 -3.44 8.24
C THR A 233 9.30 -4.00 7.39
N ARG A 234 8.98 -3.37 6.25
CA ARG A 234 8.00 -3.88 5.29
C ARG A 234 8.38 -5.26 4.78
N LEU A 235 9.64 -5.50 4.38
CA LEU A 235 10.08 -6.82 3.92
C LEU A 235 9.86 -7.94 4.96
N ILE A 236 9.94 -7.61 6.24
CA ILE A 236 9.65 -8.55 7.34
C ILE A 236 8.14 -8.75 7.50
N THR A 237 7.37 -7.67 7.46
CA THR A 237 5.91 -7.68 7.60
C THR A 237 5.22 -8.42 6.45
N ASP A 238 5.67 -8.23 5.22
CA ASP A 238 5.13 -8.88 4.03
C ASP A 238 5.33 -10.41 4.11
N ARG A 239 6.50 -10.88 4.58
CA ARG A 239 6.74 -12.32 4.81
C ARG A 239 5.79 -12.94 5.83
N ARG A 240 5.42 -12.19 6.88
CA ARG A 240 4.48 -12.66 7.90
C ARG A 240 3.07 -12.76 7.32
N HIS A 241 2.64 -11.78 6.53
CA HIS A 241 1.36 -11.80 5.83
C HIS A 241 1.32 -12.97 4.82
N ASP A 242 2.35 -13.13 3.97
CA ASP A 242 2.44 -14.25 3.01
C ASP A 242 2.26 -15.61 3.69
N LYS A 243 2.91 -15.82 4.84
CA LYS A 243 2.80 -17.08 5.60
C LYS A 243 1.38 -17.32 6.12
N LEU A 244 0.74 -16.27 6.62
CA LEU A 244 -0.60 -16.31 7.17
C LEU A 244 -1.65 -16.56 6.09
N THR A 245 -1.57 -15.84 4.97
CA THR A 245 -2.43 -16.04 3.79
C THR A 245 -2.36 -17.50 3.32
N ARG A 246 -1.16 -18.05 3.17
CA ARG A 246 -0.97 -19.47 2.79
C ARG A 246 -1.55 -20.44 3.83
N ALA A 247 -1.45 -20.12 5.11
CA ALA A 247 -2.03 -20.96 6.17
C ALA A 247 -3.56 -20.99 6.08
N ILE A 248 -4.19 -19.84 5.79
CA ILE A 248 -5.65 -19.73 5.60
C ILE A 248 -6.09 -20.46 4.33
N GLU A 249 -5.41 -20.22 3.20
CA GLU A 249 -5.70 -20.87 1.91
C GLU A 249 -5.52 -22.39 1.98
N SER A 250 -4.54 -22.89 2.77
CA SER A 250 -4.34 -24.33 2.95
C SER A 250 -5.49 -25.04 3.66
N GLN A 251 -6.35 -24.29 4.37
CA GLN A 251 -7.58 -24.80 4.97
C GLN A 251 -8.80 -24.70 4.03
N GLY A 252 -8.58 -24.33 2.76
CA GLY A 252 -9.63 -24.23 1.74
C GLY A 252 -10.47 -22.94 1.82
N LEU A 253 -10.00 -21.93 2.55
CA LEU A 253 -10.69 -20.65 2.72
C LEU A 253 -10.30 -19.67 1.61
N ASN A 254 -11.29 -19.09 0.93
CA ASN A 254 -11.06 -18.11 -0.13
C ASN A 254 -11.02 -16.69 0.43
N LEU A 255 -9.86 -16.05 0.35
CA LEU A 255 -9.60 -14.69 0.84
C LEU A 255 -9.97 -13.57 -0.16
N GLU A 256 -10.42 -13.89 -1.38
CA GLU A 256 -10.87 -12.89 -2.36
C GLU A 256 -12.28 -12.35 -2.07
N LYS A 257 -12.99 -12.98 -1.12
CA LYS A 257 -14.32 -12.59 -0.66
C LYS A 257 -14.31 -11.25 0.08
N THR A 258 -15.43 -10.52 0.01
CA THR A 258 -15.72 -9.43 0.94
C THR A 258 -16.04 -9.94 2.33
N TYR A 259 -15.96 -9.06 3.32
CA TYR A 259 -16.39 -9.40 4.67
C TYR A 259 -17.86 -9.84 4.69
N GLU A 260 -18.71 -9.18 3.89
CA GLU A 260 -20.13 -9.50 3.75
C GLU A 260 -20.37 -10.89 3.13
N GLU A 261 -19.51 -11.32 2.20
CA GLU A 261 -19.56 -12.62 1.51
C GLU A 261 -19.05 -13.80 2.37
N LEU A 262 -18.35 -13.53 3.49
CA LEU A 262 -17.89 -14.59 4.39
C LEU A 262 -19.06 -15.29 5.09
N THR A 263 -19.00 -16.61 5.22
CA THR A 263 -19.93 -17.33 6.10
C THR A 263 -19.51 -17.19 7.57
N ASP A 264 -20.43 -17.46 8.50
CA ASP A 264 -20.12 -17.47 9.93
C ASP A 264 -19.01 -18.47 10.28
N GLU A 265 -19.04 -19.65 9.66
CA GLU A 265 -17.98 -20.65 9.78
C GLU A 265 -16.62 -20.15 9.30
N GLU A 266 -16.58 -19.49 8.13
CA GLU A 266 -15.35 -18.93 7.57
C GLU A 266 -14.77 -17.85 8.50
N TYR A 267 -15.61 -16.98 9.04
CA TYR A 267 -15.20 -15.97 10.03
C TYR A 267 -14.51 -16.60 11.24
N TRP A 268 -15.14 -17.59 11.88
CA TRP A 268 -14.60 -18.22 13.09
C TRP A 268 -13.33 -19.03 12.81
N LYS A 269 -13.23 -19.68 11.65
CA LYS A 269 -12.00 -20.36 11.22
C LYS A 269 -10.85 -19.38 11.01
N ILE A 270 -11.07 -18.29 10.25
CA ILE A 270 -10.04 -17.27 10.03
C ILE A 270 -9.59 -16.67 11.36
N ARG A 271 -10.54 -16.32 12.25
CA ARG A 271 -10.26 -15.81 13.61
C ARG A 271 -9.32 -16.75 14.38
N ASN A 272 -9.61 -18.04 14.42
CA ASN A 272 -8.78 -19.01 15.13
C ASN A 272 -7.37 -19.10 14.53
N ILE A 273 -7.25 -19.15 13.20
CA ILE A 273 -5.95 -19.19 12.52
C ILE A 273 -5.12 -17.95 12.89
N LEU A 274 -5.75 -16.77 12.99
CA LEU A 274 -5.07 -15.55 13.40
C LEU A 274 -4.55 -15.60 14.84
N ILE A 275 -5.37 -16.11 15.75
CA ILE A 275 -5.01 -16.25 17.16
C ILE A 275 -3.86 -17.27 17.32
N GLU A 276 -3.98 -18.43 16.69
CA GLU A 276 -2.97 -19.50 16.73
C GLU A 276 -1.63 -19.06 16.13
N ASN A 277 -1.65 -18.23 15.09
CA ASN A 277 -0.45 -17.63 14.50
C ASN A 277 0.04 -16.36 15.24
N ASN A 278 -0.48 -16.10 16.44
CA ASN A 278 -0.05 -15.04 17.34
C ASN A 278 -0.10 -13.64 16.69
N TYR A 279 -1.17 -13.37 15.93
CA TYR A 279 -1.38 -12.08 15.27
C TYR A 279 -1.32 -10.95 16.32
N ALA A 280 -0.55 -9.90 16.02
CA ALA A 280 -0.09 -8.95 17.05
C ALA A 280 -1.21 -8.25 17.82
N THR A 281 -2.35 -7.97 17.18
CA THR A 281 -3.50 -7.33 17.80
C THR A 281 -4.40 -8.29 18.58
N LEU A 282 -4.26 -9.61 18.41
CA LEU A 282 -5.17 -10.63 18.94
C LEU A 282 -4.54 -11.52 20.03
N ARG A 283 -3.34 -11.20 20.50
CA ARG A 283 -2.57 -12.03 21.45
C ARG A 283 -3.26 -12.37 22.77
N ASN A 284 -4.24 -11.56 23.17
CA ASN A 284 -4.95 -11.70 24.44
C ASN A 284 -6.33 -12.35 24.28
N ILE A 285 -6.66 -12.84 23.08
CA ILE A 285 -7.96 -13.45 22.78
C ILE A 285 -7.75 -14.98 22.73
N PRO A 286 -8.49 -15.76 23.53
CA PRO A 286 -8.38 -17.21 23.50
C PRO A 286 -8.93 -17.79 22.18
N PRO A 287 -8.32 -18.87 21.64
CA PRO A 287 -8.85 -19.56 20.48
C PRO A 287 -10.16 -20.28 20.83
N ALA A 288 -11.08 -20.40 19.88
CA ALA A 288 -12.28 -21.21 20.03
C ALA A 288 -11.96 -22.70 19.82
N PRO A 289 -12.66 -23.66 20.48
CA PRO A 289 -13.83 -23.47 21.37
C PRO A 289 -13.47 -23.02 22.81
N PRO A 290 -14.35 -22.28 23.51
CA PRO A 290 -15.72 -21.91 23.13
C PRO A 290 -15.80 -20.77 22.10
N TYR A 291 -16.86 -20.77 21.27
CA TYR A 291 -17.10 -19.73 20.25
C TYR A 291 -17.79 -18.53 20.89
N GLU A 292 -17.03 -17.75 21.65
CA GLU A 292 -17.50 -16.55 22.34
C GLU A 292 -16.85 -15.29 21.78
N TYR A 293 -17.64 -14.22 21.67
CA TYR A 293 -17.12 -12.92 21.26
C TYR A 293 -16.20 -12.35 22.33
N SER A 294 -15.10 -11.76 21.90
CA SER A 294 -14.18 -11.05 22.80
C SER A 294 -14.62 -9.61 23.01
N ALA A 295 -14.19 -8.98 24.11
CA ALA A 295 -14.42 -7.56 24.35
C ALA A 295 -13.75 -6.63 23.30
N ASN A 296 -12.89 -7.17 22.44
CA ASN A 296 -12.20 -6.45 21.38
C ASN A 296 -12.50 -7.07 20.00
N GLU A 297 -13.70 -7.63 19.81
CA GLU A 297 -14.05 -8.30 18.55
C GLU A 297 -13.95 -7.37 17.34
N ASP A 298 -14.17 -6.06 17.50
CA ASP A 298 -13.97 -5.06 16.44
C ASP A 298 -12.53 -5.10 15.86
N LYS A 299 -11.53 -5.40 16.70
CA LYS A 299 -10.13 -5.55 16.27
C LYS A 299 -9.91 -6.84 15.50
N VAL A 300 -10.68 -7.89 15.81
CA VAL A 300 -10.68 -9.16 15.06
C VAL A 300 -11.27 -8.91 13.68
N VAL A 301 -12.43 -8.27 13.62
CA VAL A 301 -13.11 -7.91 12.37
C VAL A 301 -12.18 -7.08 11.48
N ALA A 302 -11.59 -6.00 12.01
CA ALA A 302 -10.64 -5.18 11.25
C ALA A 302 -9.39 -5.95 10.78
N ALA A 303 -8.89 -6.90 11.58
CA ALA A 303 -7.78 -7.76 11.18
C ALA A 303 -8.19 -8.70 10.03
N ILE A 304 -9.37 -9.29 10.08
CA ILE A 304 -9.91 -10.15 9.01
C ILE A 304 -10.13 -9.32 7.74
N GLU A 305 -10.78 -8.16 7.82
CA GLU A 305 -10.96 -7.24 6.69
C GLU A 305 -9.63 -6.85 6.03
N SER A 306 -8.56 -6.68 6.80
CA SER A 306 -7.23 -6.36 6.28
C SER A 306 -6.56 -7.51 5.53
N LEU A 307 -7.00 -8.75 5.78
CA LEU A 307 -6.48 -9.98 5.13
C LEU A 307 -7.27 -10.35 3.89
N LEU A 308 -8.55 -9.99 3.85
CA LEU A 308 -9.37 -10.14 2.65
C LEU A 308 -8.75 -9.31 1.54
N GLN A 309 -8.41 -9.98 0.45
CA GLN A 309 -7.48 -9.45 -0.53
C GLN A 309 -8.13 -8.39 -1.40
N ARG A 310 -7.34 -7.35 -1.68
CA ARG A 310 -7.55 -6.44 -2.81
C ARG A 310 -6.83 -7.05 -4.00
N THR A 311 -7.56 -7.40 -5.05
CA THR A 311 -6.97 -8.02 -6.24
C THR A 311 -6.37 -6.95 -7.13
N ILE A 312 -5.12 -7.16 -7.55
CA ILE A 312 -4.47 -6.34 -8.57
C ILE A 312 -4.67 -7.02 -9.91
N VAL A 313 -5.38 -6.34 -10.81
CA VAL A 313 -5.63 -6.87 -12.15
C VAL A 313 -4.49 -6.44 -13.07
N GLN A 314 -3.75 -7.44 -13.59
CA GLN A 314 -2.64 -7.25 -14.52
C GLN A 314 -3.18 -7.04 -15.95
N ASP A 315 -3.74 -5.87 -16.21
CA ASP A 315 -4.51 -5.54 -17.42
C ASP A 315 -3.71 -4.79 -18.51
N LEU A 316 -2.43 -4.51 -18.29
CA LEU A 316 -1.62 -3.72 -19.23
C LEU A 316 -0.85 -4.63 -20.21
N SER A 317 -1.11 -4.43 -21.50
CA SER A 317 -0.36 -5.11 -22.57
C SER A 317 1.11 -4.67 -22.60
N TRP A 318 1.98 -5.46 -23.26
CA TRP A 318 3.39 -5.09 -23.43
C TRP A 318 3.55 -3.70 -24.06
N LEU A 319 2.70 -3.37 -25.04
CA LEU A 319 2.70 -2.08 -25.72
C LEU A 319 2.30 -0.95 -24.76
N GLY A 320 1.29 -1.20 -23.91
CA GLY A 320 0.93 -0.28 -22.84
C GLY A 320 2.08 -0.04 -21.86
N LYS A 321 2.79 -1.10 -21.45
CA LYS A 321 3.98 -0.99 -20.59
C LYS A 321 5.07 -0.15 -21.26
N THR A 322 5.34 -0.36 -22.54
CA THR A 322 6.30 0.43 -23.31
C THR A 322 5.93 1.91 -23.33
N ILE A 323 4.66 2.26 -23.59
CA ILE A 323 4.19 3.65 -23.59
C ILE A 323 4.40 4.29 -22.21
N VAL A 324 4.01 3.61 -21.13
CA VAL A 324 4.18 4.11 -19.76
C VAL A 324 5.66 4.35 -19.46
N ILE A 325 6.55 3.46 -19.88
CA ILE A 325 8.00 3.60 -19.69
C ILE A 325 8.56 4.76 -20.50
N LEU A 326 8.09 4.98 -21.72
CA LEU A 326 8.50 6.15 -22.52
C LEU A 326 8.07 7.46 -21.87
N ILE A 327 6.87 7.52 -21.28
CA ILE A 327 6.41 8.69 -20.52
C ILE A 327 7.30 8.89 -19.28
N TRP A 328 7.60 7.82 -18.56
CA TRP A 328 8.46 7.86 -17.37
C TRP A 328 9.88 8.35 -17.70
N ILE A 329 10.51 7.78 -18.73
CA ILE A 329 11.83 8.21 -19.23
C ILE A 329 11.77 9.66 -19.72
N GLY A 330 10.72 10.04 -20.45
CA GLY A 330 10.51 11.39 -20.94
C GLY A 330 10.42 12.41 -19.81
N GLY A 331 9.65 12.11 -18.75
CA GLY A 331 9.57 12.95 -17.56
C GLY A 331 10.91 13.08 -16.84
N PHE A 332 11.65 11.97 -16.69
CA PHE A 332 12.97 11.98 -16.09
C PHE A 332 14.00 12.78 -16.91
N ALA A 333 13.93 12.68 -18.24
CA ALA A 333 14.85 13.34 -19.16
C ALA A 333 14.51 14.82 -19.42
N ALA A 334 13.26 15.25 -19.17
CA ALA A 334 12.76 16.58 -19.50
C ALA A 334 13.63 17.77 -19.01
N PRO A 335 14.23 17.74 -17.81
CA PRO A 335 15.10 18.83 -17.36
C PRO A 335 16.41 18.93 -18.17
N PHE A 336 16.92 17.80 -18.66
CA PHE A 336 18.14 17.76 -19.46
C PHE A 336 17.89 18.24 -20.89
N VAL A 337 16.73 17.92 -21.45
CA VAL A 337 16.32 18.36 -22.80
C VAL A 337 16.10 19.88 -22.86
N THR A 338 15.71 20.49 -21.74
CA THR A 338 15.45 21.94 -21.65
C THR A 338 16.71 22.77 -21.36
N ASN A 339 17.90 22.17 -21.38
CA ASN A 339 19.19 22.81 -21.06
C ASN A 339 19.16 23.60 -19.74
N MET A 340 18.41 23.10 -18.76
CA MET A 340 18.38 23.72 -17.44
C MET A 340 19.73 23.57 -16.77
N ASP A 341 20.35 24.68 -16.43
CA ASP A 341 21.50 24.69 -15.56
C ASP A 341 21.03 24.47 -14.12
N LEU A 342 20.82 23.20 -13.78
CA LEU A 342 20.35 22.79 -12.45
C LEU A 342 21.52 22.95 -11.46
N PRO A 343 21.46 23.89 -10.50
CA PRO A 343 22.62 24.22 -9.65
C PRO A 343 23.12 23.02 -8.83
N PHE A 344 22.23 22.06 -8.52
CA PHE A 344 22.57 20.85 -7.78
C PHE A 344 23.39 19.83 -8.59
N LEU A 345 23.45 19.94 -9.92
CA LEU A 345 24.32 19.08 -10.75
C LEU A 345 25.80 19.51 -10.70
N HIS A 346 26.08 20.74 -10.26
CA HIS A 346 27.40 21.36 -10.31
C HIS A 346 28.11 21.45 -8.95
N TYR A 347 27.59 20.82 -7.90
CA TYR A 347 28.13 20.88 -6.52
C TYR A 347 29.57 20.32 -6.36
N HIS A 348 30.16 19.74 -7.40
CA HIS A 348 31.49 19.14 -7.40
C HIS A 348 32.49 19.75 -8.38
N ARG A 349 32.27 20.98 -8.88
CA ARG A 349 33.31 21.72 -9.62
C ARG A 349 33.90 22.84 -8.81
#